data_AF-A0A7S2BJE2-F1
#
_entry.id   AF-A0A7S2BJE2-F1
#
_cell.length_a   1.000
_cell.length_b   1.000
_cell.length_c   1.000
_cell.angle_alpha   90.00
_cell.angle_beta   90.00
_cell.angle_gamma   90.00
#
_symmetry.space_group_name_H-M   'P 1'
#
loop_
_entity.id
_entity.type
_entity.pdbx_description
1 polymer ?
#
loop_
_entity_poly.entity_id
_entity_poly.type
_entity_poly.pdbx_seq_one_letter_code
_entity_poly.pdbx_strand_id
1 'polypeptide(L)'
;MRHFAVVVLLVASTSAFIVPVGAAATPQRRFQTPFRRSRLTVGASESESDDLEVTKWARDEAANSVVGAMYLKAAADVKPPLRARAGFVFYSLYALGFTALLLKTLTAFPLIPPSPGSSAWCRGWLWTTIVDYYGAALALCGIIISTEPERWRGIAWSAACLFLGTPFCCLYVAQRLYRQGSLRLVAR
;
A
#
# COMPACT_ATOMS: atom_id res chain seq x y z
N MET A 1 13.21 -0.55 -29.50
CA MET A 1 13.38 0.56 -28.53
C MET A 1 12.08 1.32 -28.19
N ARG A 2 11.10 1.46 -29.10
CA ARG A 2 9.83 2.17 -28.81
C ARG A 2 8.95 1.57 -27.69
N HIS A 3 9.00 0.24 -27.50
CA HIS A 3 8.25 -0.42 -26.42
C HIS A 3 8.83 -0.16 -25.01
N PHE A 4 10.10 0.21 -24.89
CA PHE A 4 10.74 0.50 -23.60
C PHE A 4 10.27 1.82 -23.00
N ALA A 5 10.05 2.84 -23.83
CA ALA A 5 9.58 4.15 -23.38
C ALA A 5 8.15 4.09 -22.81
N VAL A 6 7.28 3.25 -23.39
CA VAL A 6 5.88 3.10 -22.95
C VAL A 6 5.79 2.41 -21.59
N VAL A 7 6.65 1.42 -21.33
CA VAL A 7 6.66 0.71 -20.04
C VAL A 7 7.23 1.60 -18.92
N VAL A 8 8.26 2.40 -19.19
CA VAL A 8 8.80 3.37 -18.21
C VAL A 8 7.79 4.48 -17.89
N LEU A 9 7.02 4.95 -18.89
CA LEU A 9 5.94 5.92 -18.69
C LEU A 9 4.77 5.34 -17.89
N LEU A 10 4.43 4.06 -18.06
CA LEU A 10 3.37 3.39 -17.29
C LEU A 10 3.76 3.21 -15.81
N VAL A 11 5.01 2.83 -15.52
CA VAL A 11 5.50 2.66 -14.14
C VAL A 11 5.60 4.03 -13.42
N ALA A 12 5.97 5.10 -14.15
CA ALA A 12 5.96 6.45 -13.60
C ALA A 12 4.52 6.96 -13.32
N SER A 13 3.53 6.51 -14.09
CA SER A 13 2.12 6.92 -13.94
C SER A 13 1.45 6.26 -12.72
N THR A 14 1.82 5.04 -12.35
CA THR A 14 1.30 4.38 -11.14
C THR A 14 1.75 5.03 -9.83
N SER A 15 2.87 5.76 -9.81
CA SER A 15 3.34 6.52 -8.64
C SER A 15 2.46 7.72 -8.29
N ALA A 16 1.57 8.15 -9.20
CA ALA A 16 0.66 9.27 -8.97
C ALA A 16 -0.67 8.85 -8.30
N PHE A 17 -0.89 7.55 -8.03
CA PHE A 17 -2.17 7.03 -7.53
C PHE A 17 -2.13 6.41 -6.12
N ILE A 18 -1.06 6.62 -5.35
CA ILE A 18 -1.05 6.27 -3.93
C ILE A 18 -1.75 7.40 -3.17
N VAL A 19 -3.06 7.21 -2.99
CA VAL A 19 -3.92 8.02 -2.13
C VAL A 19 -3.21 8.24 -0.78
N PRO A 20 -3.05 9.50 -0.33
CA PRO A 20 -2.58 9.74 1.02
C PRO A 20 -3.59 9.10 1.98
N VAL A 21 -3.17 8.06 2.70
CA VAL A 21 -3.89 7.55 3.86
C VAL A 21 -3.77 8.63 4.93
N GLY A 22 -4.62 9.66 4.79
CA GLY A 22 -4.86 10.66 5.81
C GLY A 22 -5.41 9.92 7.01
N ALA A 23 -4.61 9.88 8.07
CA ALA A 23 -5.03 9.47 9.40
C ALA A 23 -6.02 10.50 9.95
N ALA A 24 -7.23 10.54 9.39
CA ALA A 24 -8.38 11.05 10.11
C ALA A 24 -8.72 9.99 11.15
N ALA A 25 -8.10 10.12 12.33
CA ALA A 25 -8.53 9.42 13.52
C ALA A 25 -9.93 9.95 13.89
N THR A 26 -10.94 9.48 13.18
CA THR A 26 -12.33 9.64 13.59
C THR A 26 -12.46 8.90 14.91
N PRO A 27 -12.87 9.55 16.01
CA PRO A 27 -13.12 8.85 17.26
C PRO A 27 -14.18 7.79 17.00
N GLN A 28 -13.80 6.51 17.09
CA GLN A 28 -14.75 5.40 17.10
C GLN A 28 -15.59 5.53 18.37
N ARG A 29 -16.66 6.34 18.31
CA ARG A 29 -17.83 6.09 19.12
C ARG A 29 -18.34 4.72 18.68
N ARG A 30 -18.18 3.74 19.57
CA ARG A 30 -18.91 2.46 19.55
C ARG A 30 -20.40 2.79 19.46
N PHE A 31 -20.92 2.89 18.25
CA PHE A 31 -22.35 2.89 18.01
C PHE A 31 -22.79 1.44 18.10
N GLN A 32 -23.17 1.01 19.31
CA GLN A 32 -24.08 -0.12 19.43
C GLN A 32 -25.40 0.33 18.81
N THR A 33 -25.67 -0.06 17.57
CA THR A 33 -27.01 0.10 17.01
C THR A 33 -27.89 -1.01 17.59
N PRO A 34 -28.97 -0.68 18.33
CA PRO A 34 -30.05 -1.64 18.50
C PRO A 34 -30.67 -1.86 17.12
N PHE A 35 -30.72 -3.12 16.72
CA PHE A 35 -31.40 -3.58 15.51
C PHE A 35 -32.90 -3.25 15.60
N ARG A 36 -33.29 -2.04 15.17
CA ARG A 36 -34.70 -1.65 15.08
C ARG A 36 -35.16 -1.82 13.64
N ARG A 37 -35.74 -3.00 13.41
CA ARG A 37 -36.47 -3.37 12.20
C ARG A 37 -37.78 -2.57 12.16
N SER A 38 -37.87 -1.56 11.31
CA SER A 38 -39.14 -0.92 10.97
C SER A 38 -39.29 -0.89 9.45
N ARG A 39 -40.18 -1.77 8.99
CA ARG A 39 -40.72 -1.81 7.63
C ARG A 39 -41.70 -0.64 7.49
N LEU A 40 -41.53 0.20 6.48
CA LEU A 40 -42.60 1.02 5.92
C LEU A 40 -42.32 1.29 4.44
N THR A 41 -43.12 0.61 3.63
CA THR A 41 -43.39 0.92 2.23
C THR A 41 -44.27 2.17 2.16
N VAL A 42 -44.02 3.07 1.20
CA VAL A 42 -45.01 3.85 0.41
C VAL A 42 -44.30 5.06 -0.25
N GLY A 43 -44.49 5.23 -1.56
CA GLY A 43 -44.23 6.48 -2.29
C GLY A 43 -42.98 6.51 -3.17
N ALA A 44 -42.94 5.68 -4.21
CA ALA A 44 -41.90 5.72 -5.25
C ALA A 44 -42.42 6.50 -6.47
N SER A 45 -41.99 7.77 -6.64
CA SER A 45 -41.79 8.37 -7.98
C SER A 45 -41.29 9.83 -7.98
N GLU A 46 -41.23 10.55 -6.86
CA GLU A 46 -40.93 12.00 -6.87
C GLU A 46 -39.75 12.47 -6.00
N SER A 47 -39.00 11.57 -5.35
CA SER A 47 -37.92 11.96 -4.41
C SER A 47 -36.50 11.95 -4.98
N GLU A 48 -36.29 11.48 -6.22
CA GLU A 48 -34.93 11.21 -6.72
C GLU A 48 -34.19 12.48 -7.21
N SER A 49 -34.90 13.54 -7.64
CA SER A 49 -34.24 14.80 -8.03
C SER A 49 -33.84 15.66 -6.83
N ASP A 50 -34.67 15.71 -5.78
CA ASP A 50 -34.38 16.49 -4.57
C ASP A 50 -33.20 15.92 -3.78
N ASP A 51 -33.09 14.59 -3.71
CA ASP A 51 -31.93 13.94 -3.06
C ASP A 51 -30.61 14.21 -3.81
N LEU A 52 -30.67 14.37 -5.14
CA LEU A 52 -29.52 14.72 -5.97
C LEU A 52 -29.09 16.19 -5.79
N GLU A 53 -30.02 17.12 -5.59
CA GLU A 53 -29.67 18.52 -5.32
C GLU A 53 -29.13 18.73 -3.90
N VAL A 54 -29.73 18.09 -2.89
CA VAL A 54 -29.26 18.18 -1.49
C VAL A 54 -27.85 17.63 -1.33
N THR A 55 -27.53 16.53 -2.02
CA THR A 55 -26.17 15.94 -1.99
C THR A 55 -25.14 16.77 -2.74
N LYS A 56 -25.56 17.54 -3.75
CA LYS A 56 -24.68 18.45 -4.50
C LYS A 56 -24.40 19.72 -3.70
N TRP A 57 -25.43 20.32 -3.10
CA TRP A 57 -25.28 21.49 -2.23
C TRP A 57 -24.40 21.20 -0.99
N ALA A 58 -24.62 20.07 -0.32
CA ALA A 58 -23.79 19.68 0.83
C ALA A 58 -22.32 19.40 0.44
N ARG A 59 -22.07 18.95 -0.78
CA ARG A 59 -20.71 18.75 -1.32
C ARG A 59 -20.03 20.07 -1.63
N ASP A 60 -20.76 21.02 -2.21
CA ASP A 60 -20.23 22.33 -2.59
C ASP A 60 -20.00 23.22 -1.34
N GLU A 61 -20.87 23.15 -0.34
CA GLU A 61 -20.71 23.82 0.96
C GLU A 61 -19.51 23.25 1.73
N ALA A 62 -19.28 21.93 1.67
CA ALA A 62 -18.10 21.30 2.27
C ALA A 62 -16.79 21.66 1.54
N ALA A 63 -16.85 21.84 0.22
CA ALA A 63 -15.70 22.26 -0.59
C ALA A 63 -15.35 23.75 -0.44
N ASN A 64 -16.35 24.62 -0.25
CA ASN A 64 -16.18 26.06 -0.03
C ASN A 64 -16.03 26.45 1.44
N SER A 65 -16.22 25.51 2.36
CA SER A 65 -15.99 25.74 3.78
C SER A 65 -14.51 26.10 4.01
N VAL A 66 -14.28 27.32 4.50
CA VAL A 66 -12.97 27.85 4.90
C VAL A 66 -12.25 26.87 5.85
N VAL A 67 -13.03 26.11 6.63
CA VAL A 67 -12.58 25.05 7.51
C VAL A 67 -11.96 23.88 6.72
N GLY A 68 -12.59 23.45 5.62
CA GLY A 68 -12.06 22.41 4.71
C GLY A 68 -10.75 22.85 4.05
N ALA A 69 -10.68 24.10 3.57
CA ALA A 69 -9.46 24.67 3.03
C ALA A 69 -8.34 24.80 4.09
N MET A 70 -8.67 25.18 5.33
CA MET A 70 -7.74 25.20 6.46
C MET A 70 -7.22 23.79 6.79
N TYR A 71 -8.08 22.77 6.81
CA TYR A 71 -7.66 21.39 7.06
C TYR A 71 -6.75 20.84 5.96
N LEU A 72 -7.04 21.12 4.69
CA LEU A 72 -6.17 20.73 3.57
C LEU A 72 -4.80 21.42 3.64
N LYS A 73 -4.79 22.72 3.99
CA LYS A 73 -3.55 23.48 4.14
C LYS A 73 -2.74 23.02 5.36
N ALA A 74 -3.39 22.74 6.48
CA ALA A 74 -2.76 22.20 7.67
C ALA A 74 -2.20 20.79 7.44
N ALA A 75 -2.90 19.95 6.67
CA ALA A 75 -2.41 18.63 6.27
C ALA A 75 -1.21 18.71 5.32
N ALA A 76 -1.18 19.70 4.41
CA ALA A 76 -0.08 19.91 3.48
C ALA A 76 1.22 20.41 4.16
N ASP A 77 1.11 21.09 5.30
CA ASP A 77 2.27 21.65 6.02
C ASP A 77 2.94 20.64 6.98
N VAL A 78 2.34 19.46 7.16
CA VAL A 78 2.97 18.38 7.93
C VAL A 78 4.16 17.82 7.14
N LYS A 79 5.35 18.36 7.41
CA LYS A 79 6.60 17.84 6.85
C LYS A 79 6.78 16.38 7.30
N PRO A 80 6.86 15.41 6.38
CA PRO A 80 7.03 14.02 6.77
C PRO A 80 8.38 13.86 7.50
N PRO A 81 8.43 13.00 8.53
CA PRO A 81 9.65 12.78 9.29
C PRO A 81 10.76 12.31 8.34
N LEU A 82 12.01 12.68 8.63
CA LEU A 82 13.18 12.37 7.80
C LEU A 82 13.26 10.88 7.43
N ARG A 83 12.88 10.00 8.36
CA ARG A 83 12.85 8.55 8.16
C ARG A 83 11.84 8.09 7.10
N ALA A 84 10.67 8.72 7.04
CA ALA A 84 9.67 8.42 6.02
C ALA A 84 10.16 8.86 4.63
N ARG A 85 10.83 10.03 4.54
CA ARG A 85 11.47 10.48 3.30
C ARG A 85 12.55 9.51 2.83
N ALA A 86 13.43 9.09 3.75
CA ALA A 86 14.49 8.15 3.45
C ALA A 86 13.95 6.79 2.97
N GLY A 87 12.91 6.27 3.63
CA GLY A 87 12.22 5.05 3.20
C GLY A 87 11.62 5.18 1.81
N PHE A 88 10.91 6.28 1.54
CA PHE A 88 10.33 6.55 0.22
C PHE A 88 11.38 6.57 -0.89
N VAL A 89 12.49 7.30 -0.68
CA VAL A 89 13.59 7.35 -1.64
C VAL A 89 14.22 5.97 -1.85
N PHE A 90 14.48 5.23 -0.76
CA PHE A 90 15.04 3.88 -0.83
C PHE A 90 14.15 2.93 -1.64
N TYR A 91 12.87 2.83 -1.32
CA TYR A 91 11.93 1.94 -2.03
C TYR A 91 11.72 2.36 -3.48
N SER A 92 11.73 3.66 -3.78
CA SER A 92 11.62 4.17 -5.15
C SER A 92 12.84 3.77 -5.99
N LEU A 93 14.05 3.95 -5.46
CA LEU A 93 15.28 3.53 -6.13
C LEU A 93 15.34 2.01 -6.31
N TYR A 94 14.92 1.25 -5.29
CA TYR A 94 14.83 -0.20 -5.36
C TYR A 94 13.86 -0.65 -6.46
N ALA A 95 12.64 -0.09 -6.50
CA ALA A 95 11.63 -0.44 -7.51
C ALA A 95 12.11 -0.13 -8.94
N LEU A 96 12.77 1.02 -9.15
CA LEU A 96 13.37 1.37 -10.43
C LEU A 96 14.50 0.40 -10.82
N GLY A 97 15.39 0.10 -9.88
CA GLY A 97 16.50 -0.84 -10.10
C GLY A 97 16.02 -2.25 -10.42
N PHE A 98 15.02 -2.75 -9.68
CA PHE A 98 14.42 -4.06 -9.93
C PHE A 98 13.67 -4.10 -11.27
N THR A 99 12.94 -3.04 -11.62
CA THR A 99 12.27 -2.95 -12.94
C THR A 99 13.28 -3.02 -14.08
N ALA A 100 14.39 -2.29 -13.97
CA ALA A 100 15.46 -2.34 -14.96
C ALA A 100 16.11 -3.73 -15.05
N LEU A 101 16.35 -4.38 -13.90
CA LEU A 101 16.86 -5.75 -13.85
C LEU A 101 15.89 -6.74 -14.52
N LEU A 102 14.60 -6.67 -14.19
CA LEU A 102 13.56 -7.54 -14.73
C LEU A 102 13.44 -7.38 -16.24
N LEU A 103 13.41 -6.14 -16.75
CA LEU A 103 13.38 -5.88 -18.18
C LEU A 103 14.63 -6.41 -18.88
N LYS A 104 15.82 -6.23 -18.30
CA LYS A 104 17.05 -6.80 -18.82
C LYS A 104 16.97 -8.33 -18.89
N THR A 105 16.52 -9.00 -17.83
CA THR A 105 16.34 -10.45 -17.79
C THR A 105 15.35 -10.91 -18.86
N LEU A 106 14.19 -10.25 -18.98
CA LEU A 106 13.18 -10.56 -20.00
C LEU A 106 13.70 -10.43 -21.43
N THR A 107 14.50 -9.39 -21.71
CA THR A 107 15.09 -9.19 -23.05
C THR A 107 16.21 -10.18 -23.38
N ALA A 108 16.98 -10.61 -22.39
CA ALA A 108 18.09 -11.54 -22.58
C ALA A 108 17.65 -13.01 -22.56
N PHE A 109 16.62 -13.33 -21.78
CA PHE A 109 16.18 -14.68 -21.46
C PHE A 109 14.65 -14.77 -21.54
N PRO A 110 14.06 -14.86 -22.75
CA PRO A 110 12.62 -14.94 -22.90
C PRO A 110 12.05 -16.14 -22.14
N LEU A 111 10.85 -15.96 -21.57
CA LEU A 111 10.12 -17.02 -20.85
C LEU A 111 9.57 -18.09 -21.80
N ILE A 112 9.29 -17.72 -23.05
CA ILE A 112 8.61 -18.57 -24.03
C ILE A 112 9.38 -18.53 -25.36
N PRO A 113 9.82 -19.69 -25.90
CA PRO A 113 9.83 -21.01 -25.26
C PRO A 113 10.89 -21.10 -24.13
N PRO A 114 10.62 -21.80 -23.01
CA PRO A 114 11.57 -21.93 -21.92
C PRO A 114 12.80 -22.74 -22.34
N SER A 115 13.98 -22.34 -21.88
CA SER A 115 15.27 -22.99 -22.21
C SER A 115 15.99 -23.50 -20.95
N PRO A 116 15.45 -24.53 -20.25
CA PRO A 116 16.01 -25.01 -18.98
C PRO A 116 17.40 -25.66 -19.11
N GLY A 117 17.80 -26.08 -20.32
CA GLY A 117 19.14 -26.61 -20.58
C GLY A 117 20.26 -25.55 -20.59
N SER A 118 19.91 -24.26 -20.65
CA SER A 118 20.88 -23.17 -20.64
C SER A 118 21.18 -22.71 -19.22
N SER A 119 22.41 -22.93 -18.75
CA SER A 119 22.86 -22.47 -17.44
C SER A 119 22.79 -20.94 -17.29
N ALA A 120 23.01 -20.20 -18.38
CA ALA A 120 22.88 -18.75 -18.39
C ALA A 120 21.43 -18.29 -18.18
N TRP A 121 20.47 -18.97 -18.82
CA TRP A 121 19.04 -18.71 -18.66
C TRP A 121 18.61 -18.97 -17.20
N CYS A 122 18.94 -20.14 -16.66
CA CYS A 122 18.60 -20.51 -15.28
C CYS A 122 19.23 -19.53 -14.27
N ARG A 123 20.50 -19.16 -14.44
CA ARG A 123 21.18 -18.22 -13.56
C ARG A 123 20.59 -16.81 -13.61
N GLY A 124 20.20 -16.34 -14.81
CA GLY A 124 19.57 -15.03 -14.97
C GLY A 124 18.25 -14.93 -14.21
N TRP A 125 17.37 -15.92 -14.41
CA TRP A 125 16.08 -15.99 -13.70
C TRP A 125 16.24 -16.21 -12.20
N LEU A 126 17.17 -17.07 -11.78
CA LEU A 126 17.48 -17.30 -10.37
C LEU A 126 17.90 -16.01 -9.66
N TRP A 127 18.77 -15.20 -10.27
CA TRP A 127 19.16 -13.92 -9.70
C TRP A 127 17.98 -12.96 -9.58
N THR A 128 17.14 -12.87 -10.62
CA THR A 128 15.97 -12.00 -10.60
C THR A 128 14.98 -12.40 -9.50
N THR A 129 14.71 -13.70 -9.31
CA THR A 129 13.81 -14.17 -8.23
C THR A 129 14.41 -14.00 -6.83
N ILE A 130 15.72 -14.17 -6.66
CA ILE A 130 16.41 -13.87 -5.40
C ILE A 130 16.25 -12.39 -5.05
N VAL A 131 16.48 -11.49 -6.02
CA VAL A 131 16.32 -10.05 -5.79
C VAL A 131 14.88 -9.72 -5.44
N ASP A 132 13.89 -10.25 -6.17
CA ASP A 132 12.46 -10.07 -5.91
C ASP A 132 12.07 -10.50 -4.48
N TYR A 133 12.51 -11.70 -4.08
CA TYR A 133 12.30 -12.24 -2.74
C TYR A 133 12.85 -11.30 -1.66
N TYR A 134 14.11 -10.86 -1.78
CA TYR A 134 14.70 -9.96 -0.79
C TYR A 134 14.05 -8.57 -0.81
N GLY A 135 13.57 -8.10 -1.96
CA GLY A 135 12.79 -6.86 -2.06
C GLY A 135 11.51 -6.91 -1.24
N ALA A 136 10.71 -7.95 -1.46
CA ALA A 136 9.48 -8.19 -0.71
C ALA A 136 9.77 -8.38 0.80
N ALA A 137 10.82 -9.13 1.14
CA ALA A 137 11.24 -9.33 2.52
C ALA A 137 11.65 -8.03 3.20
N LEU A 138 12.42 -7.16 2.52
CA LEU A 138 12.82 -5.85 3.05
C LEU A 138 11.62 -4.93 3.28
N ALA A 139 10.65 -4.92 2.35
CA ALA A 139 9.40 -4.17 2.53
C ALA A 139 8.63 -4.64 3.78
N LEU A 140 8.52 -5.96 3.98
CA LEU A 140 7.91 -6.53 5.16
C LEU A 140 8.68 -6.19 6.45
N CYS A 141 10.02 -6.25 6.41
CA CYS A 141 10.87 -5.87 7.54
C CYS A 141 10.67 -4.40 7.92
N GLY A 142 10.51 -3.50 6.95
CA GLY A 142 10.14 -2.10 7.19
C GLY A 142 8.80 -1.96 7.92
N ILE A 143 7.80 -2.77 7.55
CA ILE A 143 6.50 -2.83 8.24
C ILE A 143 6.67 -3.37 9.66
N ILE A 144 7.40 -4.47 9.85
CA ILE A 144 7.66 -5.07 11.17
C ILE A 144 8.31 -4.06 12.11
N ILE A 145 9.40 -3.42 11.68
CA ILE A 145 10.16 -2.45 12.49
C ILE A 145 9.32 -1.22 12.84
N SER A 146 8.45 -0.77 11.92
CA SER A 146 7.59 0.40 12.18
C SER A 146 6.39 0.09 13.07
N THR A 147 6.02 -1.18 13.24
CA THR A 147 4.79 -1.58 13.94
C THR A 147 5.03 -2.25 15.29
N GLU A 148 6.20 -2.83 15.52
CA GLU A 148 6.57 -3.35 16.83
C GLU A 148 6.94 -2.21 17.81
N PRO A 149 6.41 -2.23 19.05
CA PRO A 149 6.71 -1.18 20.04
C PRO A 149 8.16 -1.25 20.51
N GLU A 150 8.70 -2.46 20.63
CA GLU A 150 10.06 -2.72 21.07
C GLU A 150 10.95 -3.00 19.86
N ARG A 151 11.97 -2.16 19.65
CA ARG A 151 12.83 -2.26 18.46
C ARG A 151 13.51 -3.61 18.31
N TRP A 152 13.93 -4.21 19.42
CA TRP A 152 14.62 -5.50 19.40
C TRP A 152 13.71 -6.64 18.88
N ARG A 153 12.40 -6.60 19.19
CA ARG A 153 11.43 -7.57 18.67
C ARG A 153 11.26 -7.41 17.17
N GLY A 154 11.18 -6.17 16.70
CA GLY A 154 11.11 -5.88 15.27
C GLY A 154 12.34 -6.40 14.52
N ILE A 155 13.54 -6.22 15.08
CA ILE A 155 14.79 -6.74 14.51
C ILE A 155 14.80 -8.28 14.51
N ALA A 156 14.39 -8.92 15.62
CA ALA A 156 14.35 -10.38 15.72
C ALA A 156 13.38 -11.00 14.70
N TRP A 157 12.18 -10.45 14.55
CA TRP A 157 11.22 -10.88 13.53
C TRP A 157 11.73 -10.64 12.11
N SER A 158 12.36 -9.49 11.86
CA SER A 158 12.94 -9.17 10.55
C SER A 158 14.07 -10.15 10.19
N ALA A 159 14.95 -10.46 11.14
CA ALA A 159 16.00 -11.47 10.96
C ALA A 159 15.39 -12.85 10.69
N ALA A 160 14.37 -13.25 11.45
CA ALA A 160 13.68 -14.52 11.23
C ALA A 160 13.04 -14.59 9.83
N CYS A 161 12.42 -13.52 9.35
CA CYS A 161 11.86 -13.44 7.99
C CYS A 161 12.96 -13.53 6.91
N LEU A 162 14.12 -12.91 7.13
CA LEU A 162 15.22 -12.93 6.16
C LEU A 162 15.94 -14.29 6.08
N PHE A 163 16.13 -14.96 7.22
CA PHE A 163 16.89 -16.22 7.30
C PHE A 163 16.03 -17.48 7.17
N LEU A 164 14.81 -17.48 7.71
CA LEU A 164 13.93 -18.65 7.71
C LEU A 164 12.78 -18.53 6.69
N GLY A 165 12.59 -17.34 6.12
CA GLY A 165 11.71 -17.08 4.99
C GLY A 165 10.21 -17.08 5.29
N THR A 166 9.44 -17.47 4.28
CA THR A 166 7.97 -17.40 4.26
C THR A 166 7.25 -17.96 5.50
N PRO A 167 7.62 -19.13 6.09
CA PRO A 167 6.90 -19.63 7.27
C PRO A 167 6.93 -18.65 8.45
N PHE A 168 8.04 -17.93 8.65
CA PHE A 168 8.14 -16.93 9.72
C PHE A 168 7.40 -15.64 9.40
N CYS A 169 7.36 -15.23 8.14
CA CYS A 169 6.50 -14.13 7.68
C CYS A 169 5.03 -14.42 8.00
N CYS A 170 4.55 -15.62 7.68
CA CYS A 170 3.19 -16.05 7.97
C CYS A 170 2.91 -16.09 9.48
N LEU A 171 3.85 -16.61 10.27
CA LEU A 171 3.72 -16.69 11.72
C LEU A 171 3.65 -15.29 12.35
N TYR A 172 4.45 -14.34 11.88
CA TYR A 172 4.37 -12.94 12.31
C TYR A 172 2.99 -12.33 12.01
N VAL A 173 2.46 -12.51 10.80
CA VAL A 173 1.14 -12.00 10.42
C VAL A 173 0.03 -12.63 11.25
N ALA A 174 0.10 -13.95 11.49
CA ALA A 174 -0.85 -14.67 12.34
C ALA A 174 -0.79 -14.19 13.79
N GLN A 175 0.42 -14.02 14.35
CA GLN A 175 0.62 -13.48 15.69
C GLN A 175 0.05 -12.06 15.81
N ARG A 176 0.28 -11.21 14.81
CA ARG A 176 -0.26 -9.85 14.77
C ARG A 176 -1.79 -9.85 14.72
N LEU A 177 -2.37 -10.68 13.86
CA LEU A 177 -3.82 -10.82 13.76
C LEU A 177 -4.43 -11.32 15.08
N TYR A 178 -3.77 -12.27 15.74
CA TYR A 178 -4.20 -12.77 17.05
C TYR A 178 -4.15 -11.69 18.15
N ARG A 179 -3.12 -10.84 18.16
CA ARG A 179 -2.96 -9.79 19.19
C ARG A 179 -3.80 -8.54 18.95
N GLN A 180 -3.96 -8.12 17.70
CA GLN A 180 -4.60 -6.84 17.34
C GLN A 180 -6.02 -7.01 16.79
N GLY A 181 -6.42 -8.23 16.39
CA GLY A 181 -7.70 -8.50 15.73
C GLY A 181 -7.86 -7.86 14.35
N SER A 182 -6.81 -7.21 13.83
CA SER A 182 -6.83 -6.48 12.56
C SER A 182 -5.42 -6.31 11.99
N LEU A 183 -5.33 -6.26 10.67
CA LEU A 183 -4.09 -5.97 9.93
C LEU A 183 -3.96 -4.49 9.53
N ARG A 184 -4.83 -3.62 10.03
CA ARG A 184 -4.76 -2.19 9.71
C ARG A 184 -3.46 -1.61 10.28
N LEU A 185 -2.71 -0.92 9.41
CA LEU A 185 -1.56 -0.12 9.81
C LEU A 185 -2.07 1.13 10.52
N VAL A 186 -2.21 1.03 11.84
CA VAL A 186 -2.44 2.20 12.68
C VAL A 186 -1.07 2.84 12.92
N ALA A 187 -0.84 4.00 12.31
CA ALA A 187 0.29 4.83 12.67
C ALA A 187 0.19 5.16 14.16
N ARG A 188 1.18 4.73 14.94
CA ARG A 188 1.32 5.09 16.37
C ARG A 188 2.21 6.31 16.51
#